data_AF-A0A2S1YTY1-F1
#
_entry.id   AF-A0A2S1YTY1-F1
#
_cell.length_a   1.000
_cell.length_b   1.000
_cell.length_c   1.000
_cell.angle_alpha   90.00
_cell.angle_beta   90.00
_cell.angle_gamma   90.00
#
_symmetry.space_group_name_H-M   'P 1'
#
loop_
_entity.id
_entity.type
_entity.pdbx_description
1 polymer ?
#
loop_
_entity_poly.entity_id
_entity_poly.type
_entity_poly.pdbx_seq_one_letter_code
_entity_poly.pdbx_strand_id
1 'polypeptide(L)'
;MKHFFLFSLLLTSLLIDAQTNLLKNGGFEYDLTNWNGQENGALSPYDKKSGKNSALINQFTGAEWRAFDQTVPLARNTFAVECSAWMKAEGIENQKEDYKAAIVVVDFLNGADKSIGSETIARAKGTTDWVNYKKAVKVPTDAKKIKVMLALAQTNGTVFFDDIKITTLTEEEYSKLNPEAK
;
A
#
# COMPACT_ATOMS: atom_id res chain seq x y z
N MET A 1 -37.21 -12.23 -52.01
CA MET A 1 -36.12 -11.44 -51.40
C MET A 1 -36.38 -11.34 -49.90
N LYS A 2 -35.59 -12.05 -49.07
CA LYS A 2 -35.56 -11.83 -47.63
C LYS A 2 -34.10 -11.91 -47.20
N HIS A 3 -33.46 -10.75 -47.10
CA HIS A 3 -32.11 -10.62 -46.56
C HIS A 3 -32.20 -10.78 -45.04
N PHE A 4 -31.63 -11.86 -44.51
CA PHE A 4 -31.39 -12.02 -43.09
C PHE A 4 -30.09 -11.25 -42.77
N PHE A 5 -30.22 -10.10 -42.11
CA PHE A 5 -29.08 -9.40 -41.52
C PHE A 5 -28.71 -10.11 -40.22
N LEU A 6 -27.57 -10.81 -40.22
CA LEU A 6 -26.93 -11.30 -39.00
C LEU A 6 -26.14 -10.15 -38.37
N PHE A 7 -26.66 -9.59 -37.28
CA PHE A 7 -25.95 -8.64 -36.45
C PHE A 7 -24.98 -9.42 -35.55
N SER A 8 -23.71 -9.46 -35.93
CA SER A 8 -22.64 -10.02 -35.10
C SER A 8 -22.33 -9.04 -33.97
N LEU A 9 -22.77 -9.36 -32.76
CA LEU A 9 -22.40 -8.63 -31.55
C LEU A 9 -21.01 -9.10 -31.11
N LEU A 10 -19.98 -8.37 -31.51
CA LEU A 10 -18.62 -8.62 -31.07
C LEU A 10 -18.48 -8.16 -29.60
N LEU A 11 -18.58 -9.09 -28.66
CA LEU A 11 -18.34 -8.84 -27.24
C LEU A 11 -16.83 -8.72 -27.01
N THR A 12 -16.29 -7.51 -27.02
CA THR A 12 -14.90 -7.27 -26.61
C THR A 12 -14.81 -7.42 -25.09
N SER A 13 -14.41 -8.60 -24.63
CA SER A 13 -14.03 -8.81 -23.23
C SER A 13 -12.81 -7.93 -22.93
N LEU A 14 -13.02 -6.81 -22.24
CA LEU A 14 -11.94 -6.10 -21.59
C LEU A 14 -11.33 -7.05 -20.56
N LEU A 15 -10.15 -7.59 -20.87
CA LEU A 15 -9.33 -8.29 -19.88
C LEU A 15 -8.88 -7.23 -18.88
N ILE A 16 -9.65 -7.06 -17.81
CA ILE A 16 -9.15 -6.43 -16.59
C ILE A 16 -8.19 -7.46 -16.02
N ASP A 17 -6.89 -7.30 -16.29
CA ASP A 17 -5.87 -8.11 -15.66
C ASP A 17 -5.85 -7.71 -14.18
N ALA A 18 -6.60 -8.47 -13.37
CA ALA A 18 -6.64 -8.26 -11.94
C ALA A 18 -5.31 -8.74 -11.37
N GLN A 19 -4.31 -7.85 -11.41
CA GLN A 19 -3.01 -8.13 -10.80
C GLN A 19 -3.22 -8.51 -9.34
N THR A 20 -2.75 -9.70 -8.98
CA THR A 20 -2.94 -10.24 -7.63
C THR A 20 -2.13 -9.41 -6.64
N ASN A 21 -2.77 -9.00 -5.55
CA ASN A 21 -2.07 -8.33 -4.45
C ASN A 21 -0.99 -9.28 -3.89
N LEU A 22 0.26 -8.82 -3.85
CA LEU A 22 1.37 -9.59 -3.28
C LEU A 22 1.20 -9.73 -1.75
N LEU A 23 0.60 -8.73 -1.11
CA LEU A 23 0.31 -8.75 0.32
C LEU A 23 -0.86 -9.70 0.63
N LYS A 24 -0.78 -10.36 1.77
CA LYS A 24 -1.88 -11.10 2.38
C LYS A 24 -2.61 -10.23 3.38
N ASN A 25 -3.93 -10.38 3.45
CA ASN A 25 -4.77 -9.69 4.43
C ASN A 25 -4.56 -8.16 4.46
N GLY A 26 -4.45 -7.54 3.28
CA GLY A 26 -4.26 -6.09 3.16
C GLY A 26 -5.48 -5.24 3.53
N GLY A 27 -6.67 -5.86 3.59
CA GLY A 27 -7.91 -5.23 4.07
C GLY A 27 -8.31 -5.65 5.49
N PHE A 28 -7.44 -6.35 6.23
CA PHE A 28 -7.62 -6.61 7.67
C PHE A 28 -8.89 -7.38 8.08
N GLU A 29 -9.47 -8.14 7.16
CA GLU A 29 -10.67 -8.96 7.40
C GLU A 29 -10.42 -10.23 8.22
N TYR A 30 -9.14 -10.58 8.41
CA TYR A 30 -8.69 -11.72 9.20
C TYR A 30 -7.73 -11.27 10.31
N ASP A 31 -8.19 -10.31 11.10
CA ASP A 31 -7.40 -9.60 12.11
C ASP A 31 -6.11 -9.00 11.52
N LEU A 32 -5.03 -8.94 12.32
CA LEU A 32 -3.70 -8.52 11.84
C LEU A 32 -2.86 -9.68 11.29
N THR A 33 -3.49 -10.82 10.95
CA THR A 33 -2.80 -12.02 10.45
C THR A 33 -1.90 -11.70 9.25
N ASN A 34 -0.69 -12.26 9.23
CA ASN A 34 0.41 -12.02 8.26
C ASN A 34 1.14 -10.68 8.38
N TRP A 35 0.76 -9.81 9.31
CA TRP A 35 1.52 -8.61 9.63
C TRP A 35 2.41 -8.89 10.87
N ASN A 36 3.68 -8.47 10.82
CA ASN A 36 4.62 -8.50 11.94
C ASN A 36 4.43 -7.25 12.80
N GLY A 37 4.70 -7.32 14.10
CA GLY A 37 4.58 -6.16 15.00
C GLY A 37 3.13 -5.84 15.39
N GLN A 38 2.25 -6.85 15.42
CA GLN A 38 0.81 -6.70 15.69
C GLN A 38 0.52 -6.07 17.05
N GLU A 39 1.44 -6.21 18.01
CA GLU A 39 1.36 -5.57 19.33
C GLU A 39 1.36 -4.04 19.29
N ASN A 40 1.79 -3.45 18.17
CA ASN A 40 1.81 -2.00 17.96
C ASN A 40 0.49 -1.45 17.39
N GLY A 41 -0.47 -2.32 17.05
CA GLY A 41 -1.73 -1.93 16.42
C GLY A 41 -2.94 -2.65 17.00
N ALA A 42 -4.10 -2.29 16.46
CA ALA A 42 -5.39 -2.91 16.77
C ALA A 42 -6.29 -2.88 15.54
N LEU A 43 -7.48 -3.49 15.63
CA LEU A 43 -8.50 -3.39 14.58
C LEU A 43 -9.52 -2.32 14.92
N SER A 44 -10.03 -1.62 13.90
CA SER A 44 -11.19 -0.75 14.02
C SER A 44 -12.37 -1.33 13.23
N PRO A 45 -13.47 -1.73 13.90
CA PRO A 45 -14.71 -2.08 13.21
C PRO A 45 -15.57 -0.85 12.88
N TYR A 46 -15.20 0.34 13.36
CA TYR A 46 -15.98 1.57 13.22
C TYR A 46 -15.44 2.42 12.07
N ASP A 47 -14.15 2.71 12.11
CA ASP A 47 -13.43 3.46 11.08
C ASP A 47 -12.77 2.49 10.11
N LYS A 48 -13.46 2.21 9.01
CA LYS A 48 -12.99 1.30 7.96
C LYS A 48 -13.32 1.83 6.59
N LYS A 49 -12.46 1.55 5.61
CA LYS A 49 -12.67 1.98 4.23
C LYS A 49 -13.55 0.98 3.48
N SER A 50 -13.34 -0.31 3.73
CA SER A 50 -14.14 -1.39 3.18
C SER A 50 -14.30 -2.52 4.22
N GLY A 51 -15.02 -3.59 3.85
CA GLY A 51 -15.12 -4.78 4.70
C GLY A 51 -15.68 -4.55 6.10
N LYS A 52 -15.14 -5.32 7.06
CA LYS A 52 -15.54 -5.34 8.47
C LYS A 52 -14.57 -4.58 9.37
N ASN A 53 -13.30 -4.51 8.99
CA ASN A 53 -12.24 -3.94 9.83
C ASN A 53 -11.28 -3.06 9.02
N SER A 54 -10.60 -2.16 9.71
CA SER A 54 -9.32 -1.61 9.29
C SER A 54 -8.27 -1.90 10.37
N ALA A 55 -6.99 -1.70 10.07
CA ALA A 55 -5.96 -1.65 11.10
C ALA A 55 -5.77 -0.23 11.61
N LEU A 56 -5.48 -0.06 12.90
CA LEU A 56 -5.20 1.23 13.51
C LEU A 56 -3.92 1.19 14.34
N ILE A 57 -3.21 2.32 14.37
CA ILE A 57 -2.16 2.61 15.34
C ILE A 57 -2.54 3.90 16.04
N ASN A 58 -2.58 3.89 17.37
CA ASN A 58 -2.80 5.09 18.15
C ASN A 58 -1.73 5.27 19.23
N GLN A 59 -1.47 6.53 19.54
CA GLN A 59 -0.58 6.92 20.60
C GLN A 59 -0.95 8.32 21.07
N PHE A 60 -1.23 8.48 22.36
CA PHE A 60 -1.61 9.78 22.91
C PHE A 60 -0.49 10.46 23.72
N THR A 61 0.58 9.72 24.03
CA THR A 61 1.77 10.21 24.72
C THR A 61 3.00 9.41 24.27
N GLY A 62 4.19 9.99 24.43
CA GLY A 62 5.47 9.29 24.21
C GLY A 62 6.10 9.51 22.84
N ALA A 63 5.31 9.73 21.78
CA ALA A 63 5.82 9.93 20.43
C ALA A 63 6.85 8.85 20.01
N GLU A 64 6.57 7.59 20.33
CA GLU A 64 7.38 6.43 19.95
C GLU A 64 7.12 6.04 18.49
N TRP A 65 8.06 5.28 17.91
CA TRP A 65 7.85 4.64 16.61
C TRP A 65 7.00 3.39 16.79
N ARG A 66 5.80 3.39 16.21
CA ARG A 66 4.90 2.22 16.21
C ARG A 66 4.60 1.82 14.79
N ALA A 67 4.82 0.55 14.46
CA ALA A 67 4.61 0.05 13.12
C ALA A 67 4.26 -1.43 13.12
N PHE A 68 3.62 -1.84 12.04
CA PHE A 68 3.56 -3.24 11.63
C PHE A 68 3.91 -3.34 10.14
N ASP A 69 4.46 -4.48 9.74
CA ASP A 69 4.96 -4.68 8.38
C ASP A 69 4.66 -6.06 7.83
N GLN A 70 4.69 -6.18 6.51
CA GLN A 70 4.67 -7.47 5.83
C GLN A 70 5.78 -7.50 4.79
N THR A 71 6.61 -8.53 4.88
CA THR A 71 7.67 -8.79 3.90
C THR A 71 7.24 -9.92 2.96
N VAL A 72 7.23 -9.65 1.66
CA VAL A 72 6.82 -10.60 0.62
C VAL A 72 7.96 -10.85 -0.38
N PRO A 73 8.07 -12.07 -0.93
CA PRO A 73 9.04 -12.35 -1.97
C PRO A 73 8.72 -11.56 -3.24
N LEU A 74 9.77 -11.11 -3.93
CA LEU A 74 9.66 -10.44 -5.22
C LEU A 74 10.11 -11.39 -6.33
N ALA A 75 9.31 -11.51 -7.38
CA ALA A 75 9.67 -12.34 -8.52
C ALA A 75 10.92 -11.78 -9.23
N ARG A 76 11.72 -12.69 -9.82
CA ARG A 76 12.84 -12.27 -10.66
C ARG A 76 12.31 -11.46 -11.85
N ASN A 77 13.05 -10.41 -12.22
CA ASN A 77 12.75 -9.53 -13.35
C ASN A 77 11.46 -8.71 -13.22
N THR A 78 10.89 -8.57 -12.02
CA THR A 78 9.86 -7.55 -11.79
C THR A 78 10.44 -6.16 -12.07
N PHE A 79 9.83 -5.43 -13.02
CA PHE A 79 10.33 -4.14 -13.46
C PHE A 79 9.99 -3.01 -12.47
N ALA A 80 8.72 -2.94 -12.08
CA ALA A 80 8.21 -1.96 -11.13
C ALA A 80 7.10 -2.58 -10.28
N VAL A 81 6.70 -1.88 -9.24
CA VAL A 81 5.51 -2.18 -8.44
C VAL A 81 4.65 -0.95 -8.26
N GLU A 82 3.36 -1.13 -8.10
CA GLU A 82 2.46 -0.09 -7.61
C GLU A 82 2.05 -0.41 -6.17
N CYS A 83 2.28 0.54 -5.26
CA CYS A 83 1.67 0.50 -3.95
C CYS A 83 0.43 1.38 -3.93
N SER A 84 -0.66 0.88 -3.36
CA SER A 84 -1.79 1.70 -2.94
C SER A 84 -2.20 1.39 -1.51
N ALA A 85 -2.62 2.42 -0.78
CA ALA A 85 -3.03 2.32 0.60
C ALA A 85 -4.12 3.36 0.88
N TRP A 86 -5.25 2.91 1.41
CA TRP A 86 -6.18 3.83 2.04
C TRP A 86 -5.68 4.14 3.45
N MET A 87 -5.56 5.43 3.75
CA MET A 87 -5.11 5.90 5.05
C MET A 87 -6.00 7.05 5.52
N LYS A 88 -6.39 7.01 6.79
CA LYS A 88 -7.11 8.09 7.49
C LYS A 88 -6.29 8.50 8.71
N ALA A 89 -6.13 9.80 8.93
CA ALA A 89 -5.40 10.34 10.07
C ALA A 89 -6.34 11.13 10.99
N GLU A 90 -6.15 11.01 12.30
CA GLU A 90 -6.92 11.75 13.29
C GLU A 90 -5.98 12.34 14.34
N GLY A 91 -5.91 13.68 14.36
CA GLY A 91 -5.15 14.41 15.37
C GLY A 91 -3.65 14.10 15.38
N ILE A 92 -3.05 13.76 14.23
CA ILE A 92 -1.61 13.53 14.14
C ILE A 92 -0.87 14.84 14.43
N GLU A 93 -0.08 14.87 15.49
CA GLU A 93 0.61 16.10 15.91
C GLU A 93 1.63 16.56 14.87
N ASN A 94 1.70 17.89 14.69
CA ASN A 94 2.74 18.51 13.89
C ASN A 94 4.05 18.54 14.69
N GLN A 95 5.03 17.78 14.21
CA GLN A 95 6.38 17.76 14.76
C GLN A 95 7.33 18.56 13.85
N LYS A 96 8.49 18.95 14.41
CA LYS A 96 9.52 19.73 13.70
C LYS A 96 10.03 19.00 12.45
N GLU A 97 10.24 17.69 12.55
CA GLU A 97 10.73 16.88 11.44
C GLU A 97 9.56 16.35 10.59
N ASP A 98 9.70 16.40 9.26
CA ASP A 98 8.60 16.01 8.36
C ASP A 98 8.32 14.52 8.29
N TYR A 99 9.29 13.68 8.65
CA TYR A 99 9.09 12.24 8.69
C TYR A 99 8.22 11.81 9.90
N LYS A 100 8.05 12.68 10.90
CA LYS A 100 7.24 12.38 12.08
C LYS A 100 5.76 12.57 11.75
N ALA A 101 5.12 11.48 11.34
CA ALA A 101 3.82 11.49 10.70
C ALA A 101 3.21 10.07 10.72
N ALA A 102 1.95 9.96 10.31
CA ALA A 102 1.41 8.71 9.80
C ALA A 102 2.03 8.43 8.42
N ILE A 103 2.62 7.25 8.22
CA ILE A 103 3.34 6.92 6.98
C ILE A 103 3.07 5.49 6.49
N VAL A 104 3.15 5.33 5.16
CA VAL A 104 3.28 4.04 4.48
C VAL A 104 4.57 4.04 3.69
N VAL A 105 5.41 3.03 3.91
CA VAL A 105 6.73 2.90 3.27
C VAL A 105 6.84 1.56 2.56
N VAL A 106 7.38 1.59 1.36
CA VAL A 106 7.84 0.41 0.61
C VAL A 106 9.36 0.37 0.70
N ASP A 107 9.90 -0.72 1.24
CA ASP A 107 11.33 -0.96 1.39
C ASP A 107 11.73 -2.20 0.57
N PHE A 108 12.70 -2.06 -0.30
CA PHE A 108 13.23 -3.13 -1.13
C PHE A 108 14.41 -3.77 -0.43
N LEU A 109 14.36 -5.09 -0.26
CA LEU A 109 15.39 -5.85 0.41
C LEU A 109 16.12 -6.75 -0.58
N ASN A 110 17.44 -6.88 -0.42
CA ASN A 110 18.23 -7.86 -1.16
C ASN A 110 18.11 -9.27 -0.56
N GLY A 111 18.87 -10.23 -1.10
CA GLY A 111 18.87 -11.63 -0.62
C GLY A 111 19.39 -11.83 0.80
N ALA A 112 20.04 -10.83 1.40
CA ALA A 112 20.54 -10.83 2.78
C ALA A 112 19.66 -10.00 3.73
N ASP A 113 18.42 -9.69 3.33
CA ASP A 113 17.45 -8.89 4.09
C ASP A 113 17.91 -7.45 4.41
N LYS A 114 18.91 -6.96 3.67
CA LYS A 114 19.36 -5.56 3.77
C LYS A 114 18.52 -4.67 2.86
N SER A 115 18.06 -3.54 3.39
CA SER A 115 17.45 -2.46 2.61
C SER A 115 18.42 -1.92 1.56
N ILE A 116 17.95 -1.87 0.31
CA ILE A 116 18.70 -1.34 -0.85
C ILE A 116 17.96 -0.20 -1.56
N GLY A 117 16.82 0.24 -1.01
CA GLY A 117 16.04 1.36 -1.52
C GLY A 117 14.68 1.40 -0.85
N SER A 118 14.15 2.60 -0.60
CA SER A 118 12.86 2.78 0.06
C SER A 118 12.11 3.99 -0.49
N GLU A 119 10.79 3.89 -0.54
CA GLU A 119 9.90 4.97 -0.98
C GLU A 119 8.78 5.20 0.04
N THR A 120 8.55 6.46 0.39
CA THR A 120 7.34 6.85 1.13
C THR A 120 6.19 6.96 0.15
N ILE A 121 5.15 6.15 0.36
CA ILE A 121 3.94 6.10 -0.47
C ILE A 121 2.89 7.06 0.06
N ALA A 122 2.73 7.07 1.39
CA ALA A 122 1.76 7.92 2.08
C ALA A 122 2.44 8.67 3.23
N ARG A 123 1.98 9.90 3.45
CA ARG A 123 2.32 10.71 4.62
C ARG A 123 1.13 11.59 4.98
N ALA A 124 0.75 11.60 6.25
CA ALA A 124 -0.27 12.49 6.76
C ALA A 124 0.09 13.05 8.14
N LYS A 125 -0.27 14.32 8.34
CA LYS A 125 -0.26 15.04 9.62
C LYS A 125 -1.66 15.63 9.83
N GLY A 126 -1.99 16.02 11.06
CA GLY A 126 -3.30 16.53 11.42
C GLY A 126 -4.41 15.49 11.26
N THR A 127 -5.57 15.94 10.76
CA THR A 127 -6.73 15.10 10.51
C THR A 127 -7.05 15.07 9.02
N THR A 128 -7.29 13.89 8.49
CA THR A 128 -7.73 13.66 7.11
C THR A 128 -8.93 12.72 7.10
N ASP A 129 -9.77 12.79 6.08
CA ASP A 129 -10.63 11.65 5.74
C ASP A 129 -9.77 10.53 5.10
N TRP A 130 -10.39 9.43 4.71
CA TRP A 130 -9.77 8.38 3.93
C TRP A 130 -9.23 8.92 2.61
N VAL A 131 -7.92 8.83 2.42
CA VAL A 131 -7.23 9.17 1.17
C VAL A 131 -6.57 7.92 0.60
N ASN A 132 -6.75 7.70 -0.70
CA ASN A 132 -6.05 6.63 -1.41
C ASN A 132 -4.70 7.15 -1.88
N TYR A 133 -3.64 6.82 -1.15
CA TYR A 133 -2.28 7.10 -1.57
C TYR A 133 -1.82 6.01 -2.52
N LYS A 134 -1.31 6.40 -3.69
CA LYS A 134 -0.88 5.46 -4.71
C LYS A 134 0.41 5.97 -5.38
N LYS A 135 1.39 5.08 -5.53
CA LYS A 135 2.67 5.40 -6.19
C LYS A 135 3.23 4.16 -6.90
N ALA A 136 3.62 4.35 -8.15
CA ALA A 136 4.42 3.38 -8.89
C ALA A 136 5.91 3.60 -8.60
N VAL A 137 6.64 2.53 -8.33
CA VAL A 137 8.04 2.55 -7.91
C VAL A 137 8.83 1.55 -8.73
N LYS A 138 9.92 2.00 -9.35
CA LYS A 138 10.84 1.13 -10.08
C LYS A 138 11.55 0.20 -9.08
N VAL A 139 11.62 -1.08 -9.41
CA VAL A 139 12.32 -2.07 -8.56
C VAL A 139 13.82 -1.85 -8.71
N PRO A 140 14.57 -1.65 -7.61
CA PRO A 140 16.03 -1.57 -7.65
C PRO A 140 16.65 -2.87 -8.15
N THR A 141 17.77 -2.76 -8.86
CA THR A 141 18.60 -3.92 -9.19
C THR A 141 18.93 -4.69 -7.90
N ASP A 142 18.86 -6.02 -7.96
CA ASP A 142 19.10 -6.95 -6.84
C ASP A 142 18.02 -7.08 -5.78
N ALA A 143 16.90 -6.35 -5.88
CA ALA A 143 15.76 -6.56 -4.99
C ALA A 143 15.22 -8.00 -5.08
N LYS A 144 15.03 -8.64 -3.93
CA LYS A 144 14.50 -10.01 -3.78
C LYS A 144 13.22 -10.07 -2.96
N LYS A 145 12.97 -9.05 -2.12
CA LYS A 145 11.78 -8.95 -1.29
C LYS A 145 11.31 -7.50 -1.25
N ILE A 146 10.04 -7.32 -0.94
CA ILE A 146 9.43 -6.03 -0.63
C ILE A 146 8.89 -6.12 0.78
N LYS A 147 9.23 -5.13 1.61
CA LYS A 147 8.62 -4.92 2.92
C LYS A 147 7.74 -3.69 2.85
N VAL A 148 6.46 -3.87 3.18
CA VAL A 148 5.51 -2.76 3.30
C VAL A 148 5.30 -2.48 4.78
N MET A 149 5.59 -1.26 5.20
CA MET A 149 5.46 -0.83 6.59
C MET A 149 4.36 0.21 6.72
N LEU A 150 3.48 0.02 7.70
CA LEU A 150 2.46 0.99 8.11
C LEU A 150 2.86 1.50 9.49
N ALA A 151 3.01 2.82 9.65
CA ALA A 151 3.57 3.37 10.88
C ALA A 151 2.92 4.68 11.34
N LEU A 152 2.90 4.84 12.65
CA LEU A 152 2.85 6.13 13.33
C LEU A 152 4.29 6.47 13.74
N ALA A 153 4.96 7.29 12.94
CA ALA A 153 6.38 7.57 13.08
C ALA A 153 6.61 8.69 14.10
N GLN A 154 6.97 8.31 15.33
CA GLN A 154 7.45 9.22 16.38
C GLN A 154 6.60 10.49 16.57
N THR A 155 5.29 10.31 16.64
CA THR A 155 4.31 11.37 16.88
C THR A 155 3.09 10.80 17.60
N ASN A 156 2.22 11.66 18.13
CA ASN A 156 0.96 11.26 18.72
C ASN A 156 -0.19 11.44 17.72
N GLY A 157 -1.31 10.79 17.99
CA GLY A 157 -2.54 10.77 17.22
C GLY A 157 -2.99 9.34 16.90
N THR A 158 -3.96 9.21 16.01
CA THR A 158 -4.46 7.92 15.50
C THR A 158 -4.34 7.89 13.99
N VAL A 159 -3.90 6.76 13.45
CA VAL A 159 -3.93 6.48 12.02
C VAL A 159 -4.64 5.16 11.77
N PHE A 160 -5.47 5.12 10.74
CA PHE A 160 -6.14 3.94 10.22
C PHE A 160 -5.60 3.61 8.83
N PHE A 161 -5.46 2.32 8.56
CA PHE A 161 -4.97 1.76 7.31
C PHE A 161 -5.93 0.69 6.82
N ASP A 162 -6.24 0.71 5.52
CA ASP A 162 -7.12 -0.29 4.91
C ASP A 162 -6.77 -0.49 3.43
N ASP A 163 -7.19 -1.63 2.89
CA ASP A 163 -7.07 -1.97 1.47
C ASP A 163 -5.64 -1.78 0.90
N ILE A 164 -4.63 -2.23 1.66
CA ILE A 164 -3.22 -2.13 1.28
C ILE A 164 -2.89 -3.12 0.17
N LYS A 165 -2.37 -2.60 -0.94
CA LYS A 165 -2.05 -3.39 -2.14
C LYS A 165 -0.66 -3.08 -2.67
N ILE A 166 0.06 -4.14 -3.01
CA ILE A 166 1.24 -4.10 -3.88
C ILE A 166 0.95 -5.00 -5.07
N THR A 167 1.08 -4.46 -6.28
CA THR A 167 1.01 -5.23 -7.53
C THR A 167 2.24 -4.97 -8.39
N THR A 168 2.59 -5.92 -9.25
CA THR A 168 3.74 -5.79 -10.15
C THR A 168 3.34 -5.08 -11.44
N LEU A 169 4.15 -4.13 -11.89
CA LEU A 169 3.93 -3.44 -13.15
C LEU A 169 4.95 -3.91 -14.21
N THR A 170 4.46 -4.09 -15.43
CA THR A 170 5.30 -4.14 -16.63
C THR A 170 5.96 -2.79 -16.89
N GLU A 171 6.98 -2.77 -17.75
CA GLU A 171 7.62 -1.54 -18.18
C GLU A 171 6.67 -0.59 -18.90
N GLU A 172 5.75 -1.13 -19.72
CA GLU A 172 4.75 -0.34 -20.42
C GLU A 172 3.77 0.33 -19.43
N GLU A 173 3.26 -0.43 -18.45
CA GLU A 173 2.37 0.12 -17.41
C GLU A 173 3.07 1.18 -16.57
N TYR A 174 4.31 0.92 -16.14
CA TYR A 174 5.08 1.88 -15.37
C TYR A 174 5.31 3.18 -16.15
N SER A 175 5.65 3.08 -17.44
CA SER A 175 5.88 4.25 -18.29
C SER A 175 4.61 5.06 -18.53
N LYS A 176 3.44 4.41 -18.60
CA LYS A 176 2.14 5.13 -18.70
C LYS A 176 1.84 5.93 -17.43
N LEU A 177 2.20 5.39 -16.26
CA LEU A 177 2.02 6.05 -14.97
C LEU A 177 3.09 7.12 -14.69
N ASN A 178 4.25 7.02 -15.34
CA ASN A 178 5.40 7.93 -15.17
C ASN A 178 5.96 8.38 -16.53
N PRO A 179 5.24 9.25 -17.27
CA PRO A 179 5.62 9.63 -18.64
C PRO A 179 6.96 10.38 -18.74
N GLU A 180 7.43 10.98 -17.64
CA GLU A 180 8.70 11.71 -17.57
C GLU A 180 9.93 10.82 -17.28
N ALA A 181 9.74 9.51 -17.06
CA ALA A 181 10.82 8.58 -16.72
C ALA A 181 11.51 7.94 -17.95
N LYS A 182 11.31 8.50 -19.15
CA LYS A 182 11.93 8.06 -20.41
C LYS A 182 13.31 8.67 -20.63
#